data_AF-A0A2M8P5I6-F1
#
_entry.id   AF-A0A2M8P5I6-F1
#
_cell.length_a   1.000
_cell.length_b   1.000
_cell.length_c   1.000
_cell.angle_alpha   90.00
_cell.angle_beta   90.00
_cell.angle_gamma   90.00
#
_symmetry.space_group_name_H-M   'P 1'
#
loop_
_entity.id
_entity.type
_entity.pdbx_description
1 polymer ?
#
loop_
_entity_poly.entity_id
_entity_poly.type
_entity_poly.pdbx_seq_one_letter_code
_entity_poly.pdbx_strand_id
1 'polypeptide(L)' 'RKGWPVDTVEVHTSYGKDYAKDCGNCKTDGAKIDTFERLITLTGELDDKQRQRIKEIADKCPVHRTLHSETQVITQLLEG' A
#
# COMPACT_ATOMS: atom_id res chain seq x y z
N ARG A 1 -3.05 23.39 2.29
CA ARG A 1 -2.86 22.83 0.92
C ARG A 1 -1.60 23.45 0.31
N LYS A 2 -0.85 22.73 -0.53
CA LYS A 2 0.44 23.21 -1.09
C LYS A 2 0.34 23.94 -2.43
N GLY A 3 -0.83 23.96 -3.07
CA GLY A 3 -1.04 24.65 -4.35
C GLY A 3 -0.41 23.98 -5.57
N TRP A 4 -0.17 22.68 -5.52
CA TRP A 4 0.41 21.95 -6.66
C TRP A 4 -0.60 21.72 -7.79
N PRO A 5 -0.17 21.79 -9.06
CA PRO A 5 -1.03 21.59 -10.23
C PRO A 5 -1.25 20.08 -10.45
N VAL A 6 -1.88 19.43 -9.48
CA VAL A 6 -2.30 18.03 -9.58
C VAL A 6 -3.71 18.03 -10.17
N ASP A 7 -3.86 17.45 -11.35
CA ASP A 7 -5.15 17.37 -12.03
C ASP A 7 -5.92 16.14 -11.52
N THR A 8 -5.30 14.96 -11.61
CA THR A 8 -5.90 13.70 -11.17
C THR A 8 -4.91 12.87 -10.36
N VAL A 9 -5.43 12.26 -9.30
CA VAL A 9 -4.76 11.21 -8.51
C VAL A 9 -5.63 9.96 -8.57
N GLU A 10 -5.06 8.87 -9.06
CA GLU A 10 -5.70 7.56 -9.08
C GLU A 10 -4.86 6.58 -8.27
N VAL A 11 -5.53 5.75 -7.46
CA VAL A 11 -4.89 4.74 -6.63
C VAL A 11 -5.58 3.41 -6.83
N HIS A 12 -4.84 2.44 -7.36
CA HIS A 12 -5.26 1.05 -7.43
C HIS A 12 -4.59 0.28 -6.31
N THR A 13 -5.39 -0.40 -5.49
CA THR A 13 -4.87 -1.27 -4.42
C THR A 13 -5.39 -2.67 -4.64
N SER A 14 -4.49 -3.64 -4.70
CA SER A 14 -4.80 -5.05 -4.82
C SER A 14 -4.22 -5.82 -3.64
N TYR A 15 -4.81 -6.98 -3.36
CA TYR A 15 -4.37 -7.90 -2.32
C TYR A 15 -4.15 -9.29 -2.92
N GLY A 16 -3.06 -9.93 -2.53
CA GLY A 16 -2.73 -11.27 -2.97
C GLY A 16 -1.73 -11.96 -2.06
N LYS A 17 -1.24 -13.11 -2.50
CA LYS A 17 -0.20 -13.88 -1.82
C LYS A 17 1.01 -13.99 -2.75
N ASP A 18 2.16 -13.48 -2.34
CA ASP A 18 3.40 -13.51 -3.14
C ASP A 18 4.50 -14.33 -2.45
N TYR A 19 5.51 -14.74 -3.20
CA TYR A 19 6.68 -15.42 -2.69
C TYR A 19 7.60 -14.40 -2.00
N ALA A 20 8.10 -14.75 -0.81
CA ALA A 20 9.06 -13.93 -0.08
C ALA A 20 10.35 -13.76 -0.92
N LYS A 21 10.59 -12.58 -1.49
CA LYS A 21 11.76 -12.33 -2.34
C LYS A 21 13.09 -12.31 -1.57
N ASP A 22 13.05 -12.13 -0.25
CA ASP A 22 14.24 -11.94 0.61
C ASP A 22 14.42 -12.98 1.71
N CYS A 23 13.90 -14.21 1.55
CA CYS A 23 14.17 -15.22 2.57
C CYS A 23 15.48 -15.98 2.35
N GLY A 24 16.59 -15.30 2.61
CA GLY A 24 17.92 -15.93 2.73
C GLY A 24 18.03 -16.97 3.86
N ASN A 25 16.95 -17.25 4.61
CA ASN A 25 16.96 -18.21 5.72
C ASN A 25 15.65 -18.97 5.97
N CYS A 26 14.70 -19.01 5.02
CA CYS A 26 13.46 -19.77 5.21
C CYS A 26 13.67 -21.22 4.81
N LYS A 27 13.89 -22.09 5.79
CA LYS A 27 13.70 -23.55 5.67
C LYS A 27 12.21 -23.92 5.64
N THR A 28 11.41 -23.22 4.85
CA THR A 28 9.99 -23.48 4.69
C THR A 28 9.62 -23.21 3.24
N ASP A 29 9.80 -24.25 2.43
CA ASP A 29 9.35 -24.28 1.04
C ASP A 29 7.85 -23.93 1.00
N GLY A 30 7.52 -22.74 0.46
CA GLY A 30 6.15 -22.39 0.09
C GLY A 30 5.38 -21.43 1.00
N ALA A 31 6.01 -20.78 1.98
CA ALA A 31 5.34 -19.73 2.74
C ALA A 31 5.04 -18.51 1.84
N LYS A 32 3.79 -18.38 1.39
CA LYS A 32 3.33 -17.18 0.68
C LYS A 32 2.99 -16.09 1.68
N ILE A 33 3.46 -14.87 1.42
CA ILE A 33 3.22 -13.71 2.26
C ILE A 33 2.01 -12.95 1.71
N ASP A 34 1.08 -12.63 2.60
CA ASP A 34 -0.02 -11.71 2.30
C ASP A 34 0.56 -10.35 1.88
N THR A 35 0.28 -9.94 0.65
CA THR A 35 0.91 -8.82 -0.03
C THR A 35 -0.16 -7.87 -0.55
N PHE A 36 -0.04 -6.60 -0.19
CA PHE A 36 -0.83 -5.52 -0.77
C PHE A 36 0.04 -4.77 -1.79
N GLU A 37 -0.40 -4.73 -3.05
CA GLU A 37 0.24 -3.91 -4.07
C GLU A 37 -0.57 -2.64 -4.28
N ARG A 38 0.13 -1.51 -4.45
CA ARG A 38 -0.49 -0.23 -4.70
C ARG A 38 0.17 0.49 -5.86
N LEU A 39 -0.64 0.85 -6.84
CA LEU A 39 -0.24 1.62 -8.01
C LEU A 39 -0.86 3.02 -7.92
N ILE A 40 -0.04 4.04 -8.08
CA ILE A 40 -0.46 5.43 -7.98
C ILE A 40 -0.18 6.11 -9.31
N THR A 41 -1.23 6.61 -9.95
CA THR A 41 -1.14 7.41 -11.17
C THR A 41 -1.37 8.87 -10.81
N LEU A 42 -0.46 9.74 -11.25
CA LEU A 42 -0.52 11.19 -11.04
C LEU A 42 -0.49 11.88 -12.40
N THR A 43 -1.41 12.81 -12.63
CA THR A 43 -1.43 13.66 -13.82
C THR A 43 -1.40 15.14 -13.42
N GLY A 44 -0.76 15.94 -14.26
CA GLY A 44 -0.53 17.37 -14.05
C GLY A 44 0.92 17.78 -14.27
N GLU A 45 1.17 19.09 -14.33
CA GLU A 45 2.49 19.70 -14.54
C GLU A 45 3.34 19.66 -13.27
N LEU A 46 3.68 18.44 -12.85
CA LEU A 46 4.44 18.20 -11.63
C LEU A 46 5.91 17.98 -11.94
N ASP A 47 6.77 18.71 -11.23
CA ASP A 47 8.20 18.44 -11.23
C ASP A 47 8.54 17.16 -10.43
N ASP A 48 9.74 16.63 -10.63
CA ASP A 48 10.16 15.37 -9.98
C ASP A 48 10.20 15.46 -8.45
N LYS A 49 10.49 16.64 -7.89
CA LYS A 49 10.48 16.84 -6.43
C LYS A 49 9.05 16.76 -5.89
N GLN A 50 8.09 17.33 -6.62
CA GLN A 50 6.68 17.27 -6.28
C GLN A 50 6.17 15.83 -6.37
N ARG A 51 6.46 15.12 -7.45
CA ARG A 51 6.10 13.69 -7.62
C ARG A 51 6.65 12.83 -6.49
N GLN A 52 7.94 12.97 -6.18
CA GLN A 52 8.58 12.24 -5.09
C GLN A 52 7.93 12.55 -3.74
N ARG A 53 7.60 13.81 -3.49
CA ARG A 53 6.94 14.21 -2.24
C ARG A 53 5.50 13.72 -2.16
N ILE A 54 4.78 13.59 -3.28
CA ILE A 54 3.45 12.97 -3.31
C ILE A 54 3.57 11.49 -2.95
N LYS A 55 4.55 10.77 -3.50
CA LYS A 55 4.83 9.37 -3.14
C LYS A 55 5.07 9.21 -1.64
N GLU A 56 5.94 10.05 -1.05
CA GLU A 56 6.18 10.05 0.41
C GLU A 56 4.93 10.32 1.25
N ILE A 57 4.00 11.16 0.75
CA ILE A 57 2.72 11.42 1.42
C ILE A 57 1.81 10.19 1.29
N ALA A 58 1.76 9.56 0.11
CA ALA A 58 0.98 8.36 -0.12
C ALA A 58 1.46 7.18 0.74
N ASP A 59 2.76 7.06 1.01
CA ASP A 59 3.33 6.05 1.92
C ASP A 59 2.96 6.27 3.39
N LYS A 60 2.47 7.46 3.73
CA LYS A 60 1.90 7.75 5.06
C LYS A 60 0.40 7.46 5.15
N CYS A 61 -0.18 6.85 4.12
CA CYS A 61 -1.60 6.50 4.08
C CYS A 61 -2.00 5.67 5.32
N PRO A 62 -3.16 5.94 5.94
CA PRO A 62 -3.63 5.23 7.13
C PRO A 62 -3.66 3.69 6.98
N VAL A 63 -3.96 3.18 5.79
CA VAL A 63 -3.92 1.72 5.51
C VAL A 63 -2.52 1.13 5.73
N HIS A 64 -1.46 1.83 5.31
CA HIS A 64 -0.09 1.38 5.55
C HIS A 64 0.21 1.34 7.05
N ARG A 65 -0.30 2.30 7.83
CA ARG A 65 -0.19 2.26 9.29
C ARG A 65 -0.94 1.07 9.89
N THR A 66 -2.16 0.81 9.44
CA THR A 66 -2.95 -0.33 9.91
C THR A 66 -2.20 -1.64 9.65
N LEU A 67 -1.72 -1.88 8.42
CA LEU A 67 -1.02 -3.11 8.06
C LEU A 67 0.32 -3.34 8.81
N HIS A 68 0.98 -2.28 9.27
CA HIS A 68 2.22 -2.37 10.06
C HIS A 68 2.03 -2.18 11.57
N SER A 69 0.79 -2.01 12.03
CA SER A 69 0.44 -1.94 13.46
C SER A 69 -0.18 -3.27 13.92
N GLU A 70 -0.14 -3.56 15.22
CA GLU A 70 -0.92 -4.67 15.79
C GLU A 70 -2.40 -4.47 15.43
N THR A 71 -2.89 -5.29 14.51
CA THR A 71 -4.26 -5.21 13.99
C THR A 71 -5.08 -6.36 14.55
N GLN A 72 -6.22 -6.04 15.16
CA GLN A 72 -7.20 -7.03 15.61
C GLN A 72 -8.35 -7.11 14.61
N VAL A 73 -8.63 -8.32 14.10
CA VAL A 73 -9.82 -8.60 13.29
C VAL A 73 -10.82 -9.36 14.17
N ILE A 74 -11.98 -8.76 14.42
CA ILE A 74 -13.08 -9.39 15.15
C ILE A 74 -14.15 -9.79 14.13
N THR A 75 -14.40 -11.09 14.02
CA THR A 75 -15.45 -11.64 13.13
C THR A 75 -16.61 -12.15 13.96
N GLN A 76 -17.83 -11.75 13.61
CA GLN A 76 -19.07 -12.25 14.22
C GLN A 76 -20.00 -12.76 13.13
N LEU A 77 -20.57 -13.95 13.35
CA LEU A 77 -21.67 -14.48 12.56
C LEU A 77 -22.98 -13.96 13.15
N LEU A 78 -23.82 -13.35 12.29
CA LEU A 78 -25.18 -12.96 12.64
C LEU A 78 -26.13 -13.96 11.99
N GLU A 79 -26.90 -14.67 12.80
CA GLU A 79 -28.04 -15.46 12.34
C GLU A 79 -29.26 -14.53 12.20
N GLY A 80 -29.99 -14.68 11.10
CA GLY A 80 -31.25 -14.00 10.81
C GLY A 80 -32.31 -15.00 10.42
#